data_AF-A0A1Q9P027-F1
#
_entry.id   AF-A0A1Q9P027-F1
#
_cell.length_a   1.000
_cell.length_b   1.000
_cell.length_c   1.000
_cell.angle_alpha   90.00
_cell.angle_beta   90.00
_cell.angle_gamma   90.00
#
_symmetry.space_group_name_H-M   'P 1'
#
loop_
_entity.id
_entity.type
_entity.pdbx_description
1 polymer ?
#
loop_
_entity_poly.entity_id
_entity_poly.type
_entity_poly.pdbx_seq_one_letter_code
_entity_poly.pdbx_strand_id
1 'polypeptide(L)'
;MIKLQPKFLLLLFLLSIGAIIATPLFVVGDSHQTDSDDEDSTHSDSDDDENNDDDDEYNEAEEQEEDDAYERDLDIVVKADRIEIESQLKFGENKDKIEIEFRAESGEEPELELEYSTETDTLEAEFEFEIEFEQIIEYLENGTAEGYQEGEEISVYEIGETNWNDIVHTISDVAGTIVNTFTATTSDGVFTIILRISGSLIEIDGAILTPNSIKFDVEIHNFPYQSTDSNLAIKAKIETEAESEQKDESTEESLGFGSNEAEVLIGNLAAQGFFSWAENALADGLNVSVISSALESDDDPDDDLEEGKTSGRMYFSFNASNVQDIVWDPKVGVQSEGTQLQLAAIADKYADLRGGTDSGLPGFGFWIILVSLGALQVIRIKRKNN
;
A
#
# COMPACT_ATOMS: atom_id res chain seq x y z
N MET A 1 -32.17 35.22 -12.43
CA MET A 1 -31.47 34.95 -13.70
C MET A 1 -30.23 34.17 -13.33
N ILE A 2 -30.39 32.85 -13.23
CA ILE A 2 -29.42 31.92 -12.64
C ILE A 2 -28.54 31.42 -13.78
N LYS A 3 -27.24 31.65 -13.69
CA LYS A 3 -26.24 31.11 -14.62
C LYS A 3 -25.87 29.72 -14.11
N LEU A 4 -26.30 28.68 -14.81
CA LEU A 4 -25.70 27.34 -14.68
C LEU A 4 -24.32 27.37 -15.36
N GLN A 5 -23.31 26.89 -14.63
CA GLN A 5 -21.99 26.55 -15.14
C GLN A 5 -22.04 25.13 -15.74
N PRO A 6 -21.27 24.82 -16.80
CA PRO A 6 -21.24 23.47 -17.37
C PRO A 6 -20.29 22.61 -16.52
N LYS A 7 -20.81 21.52 -15.95
CA LYS A 7 -20.00 20.47 -15.35
C LYS A 7 -19.30 19.66 -16.45
N PHE A 8 -18.12 19.20 -16.09
CA PHE A 8 -17.14 18.43 -16.84
C PHE A 8 -17.75 17.24 -17.58
N LEU A 9 -17.20 17.00 -18.77
CA LEU A 9 -17.46 15.86 -19.63
C LEU A 9 -16.45 14.78 -19.24
N LEU A 10 -16.82 13.87 -18.33
CA LEU A 10 -16.06 12.65 -18.06
C LEU A 10 -16.30 11.67 -19.21
N LEU A 11 -15.23 11.07 -19.69
CA LEU A 11 -15.18 10.18 -20.84
C LEU A 11 -15.74 8.81 -20.42
N LEU A 12 -16.96 8.50 -20.88
CA LEU A 12 -17.59 7.21 -20.64
C LEU A 12 -17.11 6.21 -21.72
N PHE A 13 -16.25 5.27 -21.37
CA PHE A 13 -15.97 4.10 -22.22
C PHE A 13 -16.93 2.96 -21.82
N LEU A 14 -17.83 2.65 -22.75
CA LEU A 14 -18.80 1.56 -22.65
C LEU A 14 -18.37 0.52 -23.68
N LEU A 15 -17.96 -0.67 -23.26
CA LEU A 15 -17.80 -1.80 -24.18
C LEU A 15 -18.33 -3.10 -23.57
N SER A 16 -19.64 -3.26 -23.73
CA SER A 16 -20.34 -4.52 -23.60
C SER A 16 -19.93 -5.50 -24.72
N ILE A 17 -19.28 -6.62 -24.39
CA ILE A 17 -19.33 -7.85 -25.19
C ILE A 17 -19.51 -9.05 -24.27
N GLY A 18 -20.73 -9.60 -24.27
CA GLY A 18 -20.99 -10.92 -23.72
C GLY A 18 -20.43 -12.01 -24.64
N ALA A 19 -19.66 -12.93 -24.08
CA ALA A 19 -19.35 -14.22 -24.69
C ALA A 19 -19.57 -15.35 -23.67
N ILE A 20 -20.70 -16.05 -23.80
CA ILE A 20 -20.95 -17.33 -23.15
C ILE A 20 -20.03 -18.36 -23.82
N ILE A 21 -18.96 -18.78 -23.14
CA ILE A 21 -18.17 -19.95 -23.55
C ILE A 21 -18.60 -21.14 -22.69
N ALA A 22 -19.29 -22.09 -23.34
CA ALA A 22 -19.57 -23.39 -22.77
C ALA A 22 -18.30 -24.26 -22.82
N THR A 23 -17.75 -24.62 -21.66
CA THR A 23 -16.63 -25.56 -21.56
C THR A 23 -17.12 -27.01 -21.67
N PRO A 24 -16.48 -27.86 -22.48
CA PRO A 24 -16.74 -29.30 -22.45
C PRO A 24 -16.06 -29.95 -21.23
N LEU A 25 -16.80 -30.82 -20.53
CA LEU A 25 -16.24 -31.77 -19.56
C LEU A 25 -15.20 -32.65 -20.25
N PHE A 26 -13.93 -32.56 -19.84
CA PHE A 26 -12.93 -33.59 -20.10
C PHE A 26 -12.92 -34.60 -18.95
N VAL A 27 -13.23 -35.84 -19.32
CA VAL A 27 -13.01 -37.04 -18.51
C VAL A 27 -11.54 -37.40 -18.64
N VAL A 28 -10.77 -37.36 -17.54
CA VAL A 28 -9.44 -37.96 -17.48
C VAL A 28 -9.56 -39.31 -16.78
N GLY A 29 -9.20 -40.33 -17.54
CA GLY A 29 -9.14 -41.72 -17.13
C GLY A 29 -7.81 -42.06 -16.47
N ASP A 30 -7.90 -43.18 -15.76
CA ASP A 30 -6.97 -43.78 -14.80
C ASP A 30 -5.71 -44.41 -15.42
N SER A 31 -4.76 -44.68 -14.52
CA SER A 31 -3.68 -45.68 -14.54
C SER A 31 -2.32 -45.33 -15.13
N HIS A 32 -1.28 -45.32 -14.28
CA HIS A 32 -0.31 -46.43 -14.23
C HIS A 32 0.69 -46.26 -13.08
N GLN A 33 0.71 -47.23 -12.17
CA GLN A 33 1.84 -47.55 -11.32
C GLN A 33 2.94 -48.21 -12.17
N THR A 34 4.19 -47.81 -11.95
CA THR A 34 5.34 -48.72 -12.06
C THR A 34 6.35 -48.38 -10.98
N ASP A 35 6.45 -49.28 -10.00
CA ASP A 35 7.65 -49.49 -9.21
C ASP A 35 8.79 -49.98 -10.12
N SER A 36 10.01 -49.51 -9.86
CA SER A 36 11.21 -50.31 -10.09
C SER A 36 12.36 -49.77 -9.26
N ASP A 37 12.97 -50.70 -8.53
CA ASP A 37 14.07 -50.55 -7.61
C ASP A 37 15.44 -50.31 -8.30
N ASP A 38 16.41 -49.99 -7.44
CA ASP A 38 17.77 -50.52 -7.40
C ASP A 38 18.93 -49.88 -8.21
N GLU A 39 20.08 -49.94 -7.51
CA GLU A 39 21.51 -49.92 -7.91
C GLU A 39 22.18 -48.53 -8.02
N ASP A 40 23.06 -48.14 -7.10
CA ASP A 40 24.39 -48.68 -6.70
C ASP A 40 25.55 -48.15 -7.55
N SER A 41 26.49 -47.50 -6.85
CA SER A 41 27.91 -47.26 -7.15
C SER A 41 28.29 -46.53 -8.45
N THR A 42 29.09 -45.48 -8.34
CA THR A 42 30.56 -45.59 -8.51
C THR A 42 31.23 -44.22 -8.41
N HIS A 43 32.28 -44.17 -7.57
CA HIS A 43 33.34 -43.17 -7.64
C HIS A 43 34.07 -43.27 -8.98
N SER A 44 34.33 -42.12 -9.61
CA SER A 44 35.52 -41.93 -10.44
C SER A 44 36.13 -40.57 -10.16
N ASP A 45 37.23 -40.58 -9.41
CA ASP A 45 38.24 -39.52 -9.46
C ASP A 45 38.77 -39.41 -10.89
N SER A 46 38.71 -38.23 -11.48
CA SER A 46 39.52 -37.86 -12.64
C SER A 46 39.82 -36.38 -12.55
N ASP A 47 41.04 -36.12 -12.09
CA ASP A 47 41.80 -34.91 -12.35
C ASP A 47 41.86 -34.68 -13.87
N ASP A 48 41.39 -33.52 -14.35
CA ASP A 48 41.91 -32.91 -15.57
C ASP A 48 41.74 -31.38 -15.49
N ASP A 49 42.87 -30.74 -15.19
CA ASP A 49 43.15 -29.32 -15.38
C ASP A 49 43.02 -28.95 -16.87
N GLU A 50 41.87 -28.41 -17.28
CA GLU A 50 41.78 -27.62 -18.50
C GLU A 50 41.32 -26.20 -18.14
N ASN A 51 42.30 -25.28 -18.11
CA ASN A 51 42.10 -23.83 -18.18
C ASN A 51 41.35 -23.51 -19.48
N ASN A 52 40.03 -23.51 -19.44
CA ASN A 52 39.23 -22.76 -20.38
C ASN A 52 39.09 -21.34 -19.82
N ASP A 53 40.02 -20.48 -20.24
CA ASP A 53 39.79 -19.04 -20.31
C ASP A 53 38.77 -18.81 -21.44
N ASP A 54 37.53 -19.28 -21.23
CA ASP A 54 36.38 -18.83 -22.01
C ASP A 54 36.06 -17.44 -21.46
N ASP A 55 36.62 -16.44 -22.14
CA ASP A 55 36.21 -15.04 -22.04
C ASP A 55 34.72 -14.98 -22.46
N ASP A 56 33.84 -15.32 -21.53
CA ASP A 56 32.42 -14.98 -21.58
C ASP A 56 32.36 -13.45 -21.58
N GLU A 57 32.32 -12.90 -22.79
CA GLU A 57 32.11 -11.48 -23.05
C GLU A 57 30.68 -11.16 -22.57
N TYR A 58 30.56 -10.98 -21.25
CA TYR A 58 29.35 -10.59 -20.55
C TYR A 58 28.74 -9.40 -21.28
N ASN A 59 27.58 -9.61 -21.88
CA ASN A 59 26.89 -8.61 -22.67
C ASN A 59 26.23 -7.63 -21.70
N GLU A 60 26.96 -6.59 -21.29
CA GLU A 60 26.47 -5.53 -20.37
C GLU A 60 25.11 -4.93 -20.79
N ALA A 61 24.73 -5.08 -22.07
CA ALA A 61 23.44 -4.63 -22.59
C ALA A 61 22.24 -5.52 -22.18
N GLU A 62 22.44 -6.82 -21.94
CA GLU A 62 21.36 -7.72 -21.52
C GLU A 62 21.02 -7.56 -20.03
N GLU A 63 22.03 -7.37 -19.16
CA GLU A 63 21.80 -7.07 -17.73
C GLU A 63 21.06 -5.74 -17.53
N GLN A 64 21.32 -4.74 -18.36
CA GLN A 64 20.66 -3.44 -18.24
C GLN A 64 19.16 -3.48 -18.62
N GLU A 65 18.75 -4.36 -19.55
CA GLU A 65 17.33 -4.54 -19.90
C GLU A 65 16.55 -5.26 -18.80
N GLU A 66 17.19 -6.16 -18.05
CA GLU A 66 16.57 -6.83 -16.89
C GLU A 66 16.40 -5.89 -15.69
N ASP A 67 17.32 -4.95 -15.50
CA ASP A 67 17.30 -3.99 -14.37
C ASP A 67 16.19 -2.95 -14.49
N ASP A 68 15.93 -2.49 -15.71
CA ASP A 68 14.96 -1.44 -15.97
C ASP A 68 13.54 -2.00 -16.18
N ALA A 69 13.36 -3.34 -16.21
CA ALA A 69 12.10 -4.00 -16.55
C ALA A 69 10.91 -3.62 -15.66
N TYR A 70 11.17 -3.12 -14.45
CA TYR A 70 10.19 -2.77 -13.42
C TYR A 70 9.93 -1.26 -13.33
N GLU A 71 10.67 -0.48 -14.11
CA GLU A 71 10.48 0.97 -14.10
C GLU A 71 9.10 1.33 -14.63
N ARG A 72 8.48 2.29 -13.97
CA ARG A 72 7.19 2.85 -14.33
C ARG A 72 7.32 4.33 -14.62
N ASP A 73 6.67 4.76 -15.69
CA ASP A 73 6.46 6.17 -15.95
C ASP A 73 5.31 6.66 -15.06
N LEU A 74 5.53 7.75 -14.32
CA LEU A 74 4.53 8.37 -13.45
C LEU A 74 4.06 9.71 -14.04
N ASP A 75 2.75 9.86 -14.24
CA ASP A 75 2.09 11.15 -14.46
C ASP A 75 1.32 11.55 -13.20
N ILE A 76 1.61 12.73 -12.66
CA ILE A 76 1.14 13.15 -11.33
C ILE A 76 0.47 14.52 -11.44
N VAL A 77 -0.78 14.58 -11.02
CA VAL A 77 -1.55 15.83 -10.91
C VAL A 77 -1.89 16.10 -9.44
N VAL A 78 -1.41 17.24 -8.92
CA VAL A 78 -1.67 17.65 -7.53
C VAL A 78 -2.60 18.86 -7.50
N LYS A 79 -3.67 18.73 -6.73
CA LYS A 79 -4.62 19.79 -6.36
C LYS A 79 -4.53 20.04 -4.84
N ALA A 80 -5.32 20.97 -4.34
CA ALA A 80 -5.29 21.32 -2.91
C ALA A 80 -5.80 20.19 -2.01
N ASP A 81 -6.75 19.40 -2.49
CA ASP A 81 -7.52 18.40 -1.75
C ASP A 81 -7.49 17.02 -2.45
N ARG A 82 -6.77 16.91 -3.56
CA ARG A 82 -6.74 15.71 -4.39
C ARG A 82 -5.40 15.48 -5.07
N ILE A 83 -5.00 14.22 -5.18
CA ILE A 83 -3.85 13.75 -5.96
C ILE A 83 -4.39 12.73 -6.97
N GLU A 84 -3.95 12.83 -8.22
CA GLU A 84 -4.16 11.79 -9.24
C GLU A 84 -2.79 11.32 -9.71
N ILE A 85 -2.58 10.00 -9.74
CA ILE A 85 -1.34 9.36 -10.16
C ILE A 85 -1.69 8.31 -11.20
N GLU A 86 -1.15 8.46 -12.40
CA GLU A 86 -1.16 7.42 -13.43
C GLU A 86 0.24 6.80 -13.50
N SER A 87 0.31 5.48 -13.32
CA SER A 87 1.55 4.71 -13.32
C SER A 87 1.51 3.62 -14.39
N GLN A 88 2.40 3.70 -15.38
CA GLN A 88 2.44 2.78 -16.51
C GLN A 88 3.80 2.09 -16.61
N LEU A 89 3.79 0.78 -16.87
CA LEU A 89 5.03 0.02 -17.08
C LEU A 89 5.80 0.56 -18.30
N LYS A 90 7.08 0.86 -18.12
CA LYS A 90 7.91 1.50 -19.14
C LYS A 90 8.32 0.52 -20.23
N PHE A 91 8.69 -0.70 -19.86
CA PHE A 91 9.20 -1.74 -20.75
C PHE A 91 8.23 -2.93 -20.89
N GLY A 92 8.49 -3.81 -21.84
CA GLY A 92 7.63 -4.96 -22.17
C GLY A 92 6.58 -4.68 -23.26
N GLU A 93 6.07 -5.76 -23.87
CA GLU A 93 4.98 -5.68 -24.86
C GLU A 93 3.61 -5.45 -24.19
N ASN A 94 3.46 -5.94 -22.97
CA ASN A 94 2.24 -5.81 -22.16
C ASN A 94 2.44 -4.70 -21.15
N LYS A 95 1.77 -3.56 -21.36
CA LYS A 95 1.79 -2.43 -20.42
C LYS A 95 0.54 -2.46 -19.57
N ASP A 96 0.71 -2.76 -18.29
CA ASP A 96 -0.34 -2.55 -17.32
C ASP A 96 -0.41 -1.08 -16.91
N LYS A 97 -1.53 -0.72 -16.28
CA LYS A 97 -1.82 0.62 -15.79
C LYS A 97 -2.33 0.53 -14.36
N ILE A 98 -1.77 1.37 -13.50
CA ILE A 98 -2.26 1.60 -12.14
C ILE A 98 -2.66 3.06 -12.06
N GLU A 99 -3.92 3.35 -11.76
CA GLU A 99 -4.41 4.68 -11.45
C GLU A 99 -4.67 4.76 -9.95
N ILE A 100 -4.13 5.80 -9.31
CA ILE A 100 -4.40 6.08 -7.90
C ILE A 100 -4.99 7.48 -7.79
N GLU A 101 -6.08 7.58 -7.06
CA GLU A 101 -6.64 8.84 -6.63
C GLU A 101 -6.66 8.91 -5.09
N PHE A 102 -6.12 10.00 -4.53
CA PHE A 102 -6.22 10.27 -3.10
C PHE A 102 -6.98 11.58 -2.88
N ARG A 103 -8.00 11.55 -2.02
CA ARG A 103 -8.83 12.70 -1.65
C ARG A 103 -8.71 13.00 -0.16
N ALA A 104 -8.67 14.28 0.16
CA ALA A 104 -8.69 14.80 1.52
C ALA A 104 -9.49 16.12 1.53
N GLU A 105 -10.79 16.02 1.20
CA GLU A 105 -11.70 17.17 1.17
C GLU A 105 -12.23 17.49 2.58
N SER A 106 -12.47 18.77 2.87
CA SER A 106 -12.99 19.17 4.17
C SER A 106 -14.46 18.76 4.33
N GLY A 107 -14.77 17.98 5.36
CA GLY A 107 -16.12 17.46 5.59
C GLY A 107 -16.35 16.07 5.00
N GLU A 108 -15.30 15.41 4.49
CA GLU A 108 -15.31 14.06 3.94
C GLU A 108 -14.11 13.27 4.51
N GLU A 109 -14.27 11.96 4.65
CA GLU A 109 -13.21 11.03 5.02
C GLU A 109 -12.08 11.07 3.98
N PRO A 110 -10.81 10.89 4.39
CA PRO A 110 -9.73 10.72 3.43
C PRO A 110 -9.88 9.35 2.76
N GLU A 111 -9.88 9.38 1.44
CA GLU A 111 -10.17 8.26 0.56
C GLU A 111 -8.97 8.01 -0.35
N LEU A 112 -8.60 6.75 -0.51
CA LEU A 112 -7.64 6.29 -1.50
C LEU A 112 -8.31 5.26 -2.42
N GLU A 113 -8.48 5.63 -3.67
CA GLU A 113 -9.02 4.81 -4.74
C GLU A 113 -7.86 4.27 -5.59
N LEU A 114 -7.84 2.97 -5.85
CA LEU A 114 -6.89 2.31 -6.74
C LEU A 114 -7.64 1.55 -7.81
N GLU A 115 -7.34 1.89 -9.07
CA GLU A 115 -7.79 1.16 -10.25
C GLU A 115 -6.59 0.49 -10.94
N TYR A 116 -6.77 -0.76 -11.34
CA TYR A 116 -5.79 -1.50 -12.13
C TYR A 116 -6.41 -2.01 -13.41
N SER A 117 -5.68 -1.89 -14.52
CA SER A 117 -6.04 -2.54 -15.77
C SER A 117 -4.82 -3.10 -16.52
N THR A 118 -5.00 -4.26 -17.13
CA THR A 118 -4.07 -4.86 -18.08
C THR A 118 -4.82 -5.54 -19.21
N GLU A 119 -4.37 -5.34 -20.44
CA GLU A 119 -4.92 -6.00 -21.63
C GLU A 119 -3.78 -6.56 -22.48
N THR A 120 -3.81 -7.86 -22.73
CA THR A 120 -2.88 -8.60 -23.58
C THR A 120 -3.65 -9.58 -24.46
N ASP A 121 -2.99 -10.21 -25.44
CA ASP A 121 -3.63 -11.22 -26.30
C ASP A 121 -4.19 -12.43 -25.53
N THR A 122 -3.71 -12.67 -24.30
CA THR A 122 -4.03 -13.87 -23.50
C THR A 122 -4.61 -13.57 -22.12
N LEU A 123 -4.53 -12.33 -21.66
CA LEU A 123 -4.88 -11.91 -20.29
C LEU A 123 -5.53 -10.53 -20.34
N GLU A 124 -6.72 -10.44 -19.77
CA GLU A 124 -7.43 -9.19 -19.48
C GLU A 124 -7.77 -9.23 -17.99
N ALA A 125 -7.36 -8.22 -17.25
CA ALA A 125 -7.70 -8.09 -15.83
C ALA A 125 -7.91 -6.62 -15.49
N GLU A 126 -8.98 -6.36 -14.75
CA GLU A 126 -9.41 -5.05 -14.29
C GLU A 126 -10.00 -5.22 -12.90
N PHE A 127 -9.64 -4.34 -11.97
CA PHE A 127 -10.27 -4.25 -10.65
C PHE A 127 -10.09 -2.85 -10.07
N GLU A 128 -10.97 -2.52 -9.14
CA GLU A 128 -11.01 -1.26 -8.42
C GLU A 128 -11.27 -1.55 -6.94
N PHE A 129 -10.61 -0.79 -6.07
CA PHE A 129 -10.95 -0.76 -4.65
C PHE A 129 -10.63 0.59 -4.02
N GLU A 130 -11.35 0.87 -2.95
CA GLU A 130 -11.25 2.12 -2.19
C GLU A 130 -10.91 1.80 -0.74
N ILE A 131 -10.13 2.68 -0.11
CA ILE A 131 -9.81 2.64 1.32
C ILE A 131 -10.13 3.98 1.93
N GLU A 132 -10.94 3.96 2.99
CA GLU A 132 -11.27 5.14 3.78
C GLU A 132 -10.75 5.00 5.21
N PHE A 133 -10.22 6.08 5.77
CA PHE A 133 -9.96 6.17 7.21
C PHE A 133 -11.05 6.99 7.88
N GLU A 134 -12.01 6.32 8.51
CA GLU A 134 -13.20 6.99 9.03
C GLU A 134 -12.94 7.63 10.39
N GLN A 135 -12.32 6.89 11.32
CA GLN A 135 -12.31 7.25 12.74
C GLN A 135 -10.99 6.95 13.45
N ILE A 136 -10.67 7.79 14.44
CA ILE A 136 -9.75 7.45 15.54
C ILE A 136 -10.59 7.23 16.80
N ILE A 137 -10.50 6.05 17.39
CA ILE A 137 -11.30 5.62 18.53
C ILE A 137 -10.42 5.55 19.77
N GLU A 138 -10.73 6.33 20.79
CA GLU A 138 -10.19 6.14 22.14
C GLU A 138 -11.00 5.06 22.86
N TYR A 139 -10.34 4.02 23.36
CA TYR A 139 -11.03 2.90 24.00
C TYR A 139 -10.31 2.43 25.27
N LEU A 140 -11.05 1.72 26.12
CA LEU A 140 -10.52 1.04 27.29
C LEU A 140 -10.84 -0.45 27.19
N GLU A 141 -9.80 -1.25 26.97
CA GLU A 141 -9.91 -2.70 26.88
C GLU A 141 -10.55 -3.29 28.15
N ASN A 142 -11.61 -4.08 27.97
CA ASN A 142 -12.35 -4.69 29.07
C ASN A 142 -11.94 -6.16 29.35
N GLY A 143 -11.02 -6.70 28.53
CA GLY A 143 -10.45 -8.04 28.64
C GLY A 143 -11.24 -9.15 27.93
N THR A 144 -12.13 -8.83 26.98
CA THR A 144 -12.83 -9.81 26.14
C THR A 144 -11.95 -10.40 25.04
N ALA A 145 -11.22 -9.55 24.33
CA ALA A 145 -10.27 -9.88 23.28
C ALA A 145 -9.18 -8.79 23.22
N GLU A 146 -8.04 -9.11 22.63
CA GLU A 146 -6.97 -8.14 22.43
C GLU A 146 -7.36 -7.13 21.34
N GLY A 147 -6.97 -5.87 21.52
CA GLY A 147 -7.38 -4.78 20.63
C GLY A 147 -8.78 -4.24 20.95
N TYR A 148 -9.17 -3.20 20.22
CA TYR A 148 -10.48 -2.56 20.35
C TYR A 148 -11.61 -3.52 20.00
N GLN A 149 -12.66 -3.49 20.82
CA GLN A 149 -13.94 -4.15 20.56
C GLN A 149 -15.08 -3.12 20.60
N GLU A 150 -16.07 -3.26 19.73
CA GLU A 150 -17.25 -2.39 19.76
C GLU A 150 -17.93 -2.38 21.13
N GLY A 151 -18.29 -1.20 21.60
CA GLY A 151 -18.81 -0.94 22.94
C GLY A 151 -17.74 -0.58 23.99
N GLU A 152 -16.46 -0.59 23.64
CA GLU A 152 -15.34 -0.16 24.51
C GLU A 152 -14.96 1.32 24.34
N GLU A 153 -15.67 2.05 23.49
CA GLU A 153 -15.37 3.43 23.13
C GLU A 153 -15.52 4.36 24.34
N ILE A 154 -14.52 5.21 24.53
CA ILE A 154 -14.57 6.36 25.44
C ILE A 154 -14.89 7.62 24.63
N SER A 155 -14.19 7.80 23.50
CA SER A 155 -14.39 8.92 22.60
C SER A 155 -14.04 8.54 21.16
N VAL A 156 -14.66 9.25 20.21
CA VAL A 156 -14.46 9.04 18.78
C VAL A 156 -14.09 10.38 18.16
N TYR A 157 -13.05 10.37 17.34
CA TYR A 157 -12.67 11.47 16.46
C TYR A 157 -13.04 11.06 15.04
N GLU A 158 -14.09 11.68 14.51
CA GLU A 158 -14.56 11.49 13.14
C GLU A 158 -13.61 12.26 12.21
N ILE A 159 -12.81 11.53 11.42
CA ILE A 159 -11.79 12.15 10.56
C ILE A 159 -12.49 13.02 9.50
N GLY A 160 -13.58 12.52 8.92
CA GLY A 160 -14.37 13.21 7.90
C GLY A 160 -15.05 14.49 8.38
N GLU A 161 -15.35 14.64 9.68
CA GLU A 161 -15.95 15.88 10.20
C GLU A 161 -14.93 17.02 10.39
N THR A 162 -13.66 16.77 10.10
CA THR A 162 -12.58 17.77 10.24
C THR A 162 -12.29 18.49 8.92
N ASN A 163 -11.67 19.68 9.01
CA ASN A 163 -11.18 20.36 7.81
C ASN A 163 -9.74 19.92 7.55
N TRP A 164 -9.36 19.85 6.28
CA TRP A 164 -8.00 19.53 5.85
C TRP A 164 -7.21 20.77 5.45
N ASN A 165 -5.89 20.72 5.62
CA ASN A 165 -4.99 21.68 4.99
C ASN A 165 -4.73 21.28 3.53
N ASP A 166 -4.30 22.23 2.70
CA ASP A 166 -3.86 21.94 1.33
C ASP A 166 -2.76 20.87 1.33
N ILE A 167 -2.90 19.86 0.47
CA ILE A 167 -1.92 18.79 0.26
C ILE A 167 -0.58 19.40 -0.15
N VAL A 168 0.49 18.97 0.53
CA VAL A 168 1.86 19.37 0.25
C VAL A 168 2.56 18.30 -0.57
N HIS A 169 3.04 18.64 -1.76
CA HIS A 169 3.85 17.76 -2.61
C HIS A 169 5.33 18.15 -2.54
N THR A 170 6.18 17.17 -2.30
CA THR A 170 7.63 17.30 -2.37
C THR A 170 8.23 16.20 -3.24
N ILE A 171 9.36 16.52 -3.88
CA ILE A 171 10.11 15.60 -4.72
C ILE A 171 11.52 15.52 -4.14
N SER A 172 12.01 14.31 -3.94
CA SER A 172 13.37 14.06 -3.48
C SER A 172 14.09 13.06 -4.39
N ASP A 173 15.42 13.14 -4.39
CA ASP A 173 16.30 12.19 -5.06
C ASP A 173 16.98 11.36 -3.96
N VAL A 174 16.66 10.07 -3.92
CA VAL A 174 17.19 9.10 -2.98
C VAL A 174 18.00 8.09 -3.79
N ALA A 175 19.33 8.16 -3.65
CA ALA A 175 20.27 7.29 -4.36
C ALA A 175 20.14 7.29 -5.90
N GLY A 176 19.70 8.39 -6.50
CA GLY A 176 19.48 8.51 -7.95
C GLY A 176 18.05 8.23 -8.38
N THR A 177 17.19 7.79 -7.46
CA THR A 177 15.77 7.48 -7.72
C THR A 177 14.89 8.62 -7.23
N ILE A 178 13.93 9.03 -8.06
CA ILE A 178 12.96 10.07 -7.70
C ILE A 178 11.87 9.47 -6.80
N VAL A 179 11.64 10.11 -5.66
CA VAL A 179 10.57 9.79 -4.72
C VAL A 179 9.65 10.98 -4.62
N ASN A 180 8.37 10.76 -4.92
CA ASN A 180 7.31 11.73 -4.71
C ASN A 180 6.71 11.51 -3.33
N THR A 181 6.57 12.57 -2.55
CA THR A 181 5.96 12.53 -1.22
C THR A 181 4.84 13.55 -1.13
N PHE A 182 3.66 13.08 -0.71
CA PHE A 182 2.48 13.91 -0.53
C PHE A 182 2.04 13.85 0.92
N THR A 183 1.76 15.00 1.51
CA THR A 183 1.34 15.11 2.92
C THR A 183 -0.01 15.80 3.00
N ALA A 184 -0.99 15.11 3.57
CA ALA A 184 -2.29 15.65 3.92
C ALA A 184 -2.43 15.64 5.44
N THR A 185 -2.81 16.77 6.04
CA THR A 185 -2.93 16.91 7.49
C THR A 185 -4.21 17.64 7.84
N THR A 186 -4.94 17.15 8.83
CA THR A 186 -6.13 17.83 9.36
C THR A 186 -5.75 19.21 9.92
N SER A 187 -6.67 20.16 9.86
CA SER A 187 -6.45 21.56 10.23
C SER A 187 -6.16 21.77 11.72
N ASP A 188 -6.55 20.81 12.57
CA ASP A 188 -6.19 20.76 13.99
C ASP A 188 -4.86 20.03 14.25
N GLY A 189 -4.31 19.37 13.23
CA GLY A 189 -3.05 18.65 13.27
C GLY A 189 -3.11 17.29 13.97
N VAL A 190 -4.30 16.77 14.25
CA VAL A 190 -4.45 15.49 14.96
C VAL A 190 -4.13 14.30 14.07
N PHE A 191 -4.44 14.36 12.77
CA PHE A 191 -4.28 13.25 11.84
C PHE A 191 -3.53 13.69 10.58
N THR A 192 -2.55 12.89 10.16
CA THR A 192 -1.74 13.11 8.97
C THR A 192 -1.60 11.81 8.17
N ILE A 193 -1.71 11.92 6.84
CA ILE A 193 -1.36 10.85 5.90
C ILE A 193 -0.19 11.33 5.03
N ILE A 194 0.86 10.52 4.93
CA ILE A 194 2.06 10.79 4.11
C ILE A 194 2.22 9.71 3.05
N LEU A 195 1.82 9.98 1.81
CA LEU A 195 1.95 9.05 0.68
C LEU A 195 3.34 9.17 0.04
N ARG A 196 3.99 8.04 -0.25
CA ARG A 196 5.26 7.94 -0.99
C ARG A 196 5.13 6.96 -2.15
N ILE A 197 5.58 7.42 -3.31
CA ILE A 197 5.62 6.62 -4.54
C ILE A 197 6.93 6.87 -5.30
N SER A 198 7.44 5.83 -5.95
CA SER A 198 8.54 5.92 -6.90
C SER A 198 8.24 5.10 -8.15
N GLY A 199 8.79 5.53 -9.28
CA GLY A 199 8.73 4.76 -10.53
C GLY A 199 9.77 3.64 -10.59
N SER A 200 10.68 3.54 -9.62
CA SER A 200 11.73 2.52 -9.57
C SER A 200 11.82 1.93 -8.16
N LEU A 201 12.36 0.71 -8.06
CA LEU A 201 12.56 0.07 -6.77
C LEU A 201 13.60 0.84 -5.96
N ILE A 202 13.27 1.17 -4.71
CA ILE A 202 14.14 1.96 -3.85
C ILE A 202 13.99 1.57 -2.39
N GLU A 203 15.10 1.51 -1.67
CA GLU A 203 15.09 1.38 -0.22
C GLU A 203 15.01 2.78 0.41
N ILE A 204 13.97 3.01 1.20
CA ILE A 204 13.75 4.24 1.94
C ILE A 204 13.53 3.85 3.39
N ASP A 205 14.37 4.36 4.27
CA ASP A 205 14.20 4.20 5.72
C ASP A 205 14.14 2.72 6.16
N GLY A 206 14.90 1.86 5.47
CA GLY A 206 14.98 0.42 5.75
C GLY A 206 13.78 -0.39 5.26
N ALA A 207 12.83 0.22 4.56
CA ALA A 207 11.77 -0.47 3.82
C ALA A 207 12.02 -0.37 2.31
N ILE A 208 11.63 -1.39 1.57
CA ILE A 208 11.69 -1.37 0.11
C ILE A 208 10.34 -0.84 -0.41
N LEU A 209 10.39 0.25 -1.17
CA LEU A 209 9.25 0.76 -1.92
C LEU A 209 9.33 0.18 -3.34
N THR A 210 8.32 -0.59 -3.71
CA THR A 210 8.21 -1.18 -5.05
C THR A 210 7.49 -0.21 -6.00
N PRO A 211 7.77 -0.24 -7.32
CA PRO A 211 7.09 0.62 -8.29
C PRO A 211 5.57 0.40 -8.39
N ASN A 212 5.11 -0.77 -7.95
CA ASN A 212 3.70 -1.19 -8.01
C ASN A 212 2.96 -0.93 -6.69
N SER A 213 3.59 -0.26 -5.74
CA SER A 213 2.97 0.08 -4.45
C SER A 213 3.16 1.55 -4.10
N ILE A 214 2.25 2.02 -3.25
CA ILE A 214 2.36 3.28 -2.53
C ILE A 214 2.46 2.93 -1.06
N LYS A 215 3.48 3.47 -0.41
CA LYS A 215 3.57 3.47 1.05
C LYS A 215 2.89 4.72 1.57
N PHE A 216 2.06 4.58 2.60
CA PHE A 216 1.55 5.73 3.33
C PHE A 216 1.83 5.59 4.81
N ASP A 217 2.32 6.67 5.42
CA ASP A 217 2.42 6.73 6.87
C ASP A 217 1.17 7.42 7.40
N VAL A 218 0.54 6.79 8.39
CA VAL A 218 -0.56 7.34 9.15
C VAL A 218 -0.02 7.83 10.48
N GLU A 219 -0.10 9.14 10.71
CA GLU A 219 0.37 9.76 11.94
C GLU A 219 -0.81 10.31 12.76
N ILE A 220 -0.81 10.02 14.05
CA ILE A 220 -1.73 10.62 15.03
C ILE A 220 -0.90 11.47 15.99
N HIS A 221 -1.25 12.75 16.13
CA HIS A 221 -0.54 13.68 17.02
C HIS A 221 -1.46 14.34 18.05
N ASN A 222 -0.99 14.42 19.28
CA ASN A 222 -1.62 15.14 20.38
C ASN A 222 -3.13 14.86 20.51
N PHE A 223 -3.53 13.59 20.31
CA PHE A 223 -4.93 13.18 20.38
C PHE A 223 -5.56 13.64 21.71
N PRO A 224 -6.79 14.20 21.71
CA PRO A 224 -7.40 14.78 22.90
C PRO A 224 -8.03 13.72 23.82
N TYR A 225 -7.20 12.85 24.41
CA TYR A 225 -7.64 11.78 25.32
C TYR A 225 -8.58 12.26 26.44
N GLN A 226 -9.61 11.47 26.73
CA GLN A 226 -10.51 11.66 27.87
C GLN A 226 -10.11 10.82 29.09
N SER A 227 -9.30 9.77 28.88
CA SER A 227 -8.75 8.89 29.92
C SER A 227 -7.22 8.82 29.84
N THR A 228 -6.56 8.60 30.97
CA THR A 228 -5.09 8.46 31.02
C THR A 228 -4.60 7.04 30.76
N ASP A 229 -5.52 6.08 30.79
CA ASP A 229 -5.23 4.65 30.73
C ASP A 229 -5.91 4.01 29.50
N SER A 230 -6.28 4.81 28.50
CA SER A 230 -6.92 4.39 27.26
C SER A 230 -5.92 4.28 26.10
N ASN A 231 -6.27 3.45 25.12
CA ASN A 231 -5.53 3.23 23.89
C ASN A 231 -6.26 3.88 22.72
N LEU A 232 -5.61 3.94 21.56
CA LEU A 232 -6.23 4.37 20.30
C LEU A 232 -6.36 3.21 19.32
N ALA A 233 -7.41 3.23 18.53
CA ALA A 233 -7.57 2.41 17.34
C ALA A 233 -7.97 3.28 16.14
N ILE A 234 -7.65 2.84 14.93
CA ILE A 234 -8.16 3.44 13.68
C ILE A 234 -9.20 2.51 13.09
N LYS A 235 -10.37 3.05 12.71
CA LYS A 235 -11.34 2.36 11.84
C LYS A 235 -10.99 2.66 10.38
N ALA A 236 -10.79 1.62 9.58
CA ALA A 236 -10.66 1.73 8.14
C ALA A 236 -11.77 0.92 7.46
N LYS A 237 -12.23 1.43 6.32
CA LYS A 237 -13.21 0.80 5.45
C LYS A 237 -12.54 0.46 4.12
N ILE A 238 -12.88 -0.68 3.55
CA ILE A 238 -12.43 -1.15 2.24
C ILE A 238 -13.67 -1.42 1.40
N GLU A 239 -13.79 -0.76 0.26
CA GLU A 239 -14.86 -1.01 -0.70
C GLU A 239 -14.31 -1.61 -1.98
N THR A 240 -14.97 -2.65 -2.52
CA THR A 240 -14.54 -3.29 -3.77
C THR A 240 -15.64 -4.15 -4.39
N GLU A 241 -15.64 -4.29 -5.71
CA GLU A 241 -16.45 -5.29 -6.43
C GLU A 241 -15.81 -6.69 -6.45
N ALA A 242 -14.53 -6.80 -6.11
CA ALA A 242 -13.78 -8.04 -6.18
C ALA A 242 -13.88 -8.87 -4.89
N GLU A 243 -13.48 -10.14 -4.96
CA GLU A 243 -13.33 -10.95 -3.75
C GLU A 243 -12.14 -10.46 -2.93
N SER A 244 -12.29 -10.45 -1.60
CA SER A 244 -11.24 -10.07 -0.66
C SER A 244 -10.85 -11.20 0.30
N GLU A 245 -9.56 -11.29 0.64
CA GLU A 245 -9.00 -12.30 1.54
C GLU A 245 -7.97 -11.65 2.47
N GLN A 246 -8.16 -11.78 3.79
CA GLN A 246 -7.19 -11.35 4.79
C GLN A 246 -6.13 -12.44 5.01
N LYS A 247 -4.85 -12.04 5.09
CA LYS A 247 -3.69 -12.89 5.33
C LYS A 247 -2.79 -12.34 6.44
N ASP A 248 -2.19 -13.24 7.19
CA ASP A 248 -1.27 -12.93 8.30
C ASP A 248 0.18 -12.63 7.83
N GLU A 249 0.50 -12.88 6.56
CA GLU A 249 1.80 -12.57 5.94
C GLU A 249 1.53 -11.87 4.60
N SER A 250 2.15 -10.71 4.39
CA SER A 250 1.97 -9.95 3.15
C SER A 250 2.68 -10.60 1.97
N THR A 251 2.14 -10.37 0.78
CA THR A 251 2.76 -10.80 -0.47
C THR A 251 4.15 -10.20 -0.61
N GLU A 252 4.30 -8.91 -0.30
CA GLU A 252 5.60 -8.23 -0.35
C GLU A 252 6.59 -8.80 0.68
N GLU A 253 6.14 -9.19 1.87
CA GLU A 253 6.96 -9.90 2.86
C GLU A 253 7.44 -11.26 2.32
N SER A 254 6.53 -12.05 1.71
CA SER A 254 6.89 -13.35 1.14
C SER A 254 7.95 -13.26 0.02
N LEU A 255 7.98 -12.11 -0.67
CA LEU A 255 8.97 -11.79 -1.70
C LEU A 255 10.23 -11.12 -1.13
N GLY A 256 10.24 -10.76 0.16
CA GLY A 256 11.32 -10.12 0.89
C GLY A 256 11.48 -8.62 0.64
N PHE A 257 10.38 -7.93 0.35
CA PHE A 257 10.28 -6.47 0.26
C PHE A 257 9.68 -5.82 1.53
N GLY A 258 9.05 -6.62 2.39
CA GLY A 258 8.54 -6.22 3.71
C GLY A 258 8.96 -7.19 4.81
N SER A 259 8.52 -6.93 6.04
CA SER A 259 8.60 -7.91 7.14
C SER A 259 7.59 -7.59 8.24
N ASN A 260 7.02 -8.61 8.88
CA ASN A 260 6.00 -8.48 9.92
C ASN A 260 4.84 -7.61 9.41
N GLU A 261 4.29 -8.01 8.27
CA GLU A 261 3.18 -7.35 7.62
C GLU A 261 2.02 -8.32 7.42
N ALA A 262 0.81 -7.84 7.66
CA ALA A 262 -0.43 -8.53 7.27
C ALA A 262 -1.09 -7.78 6.11
N GLU A 263 -2.01 -8.42 5.40
CA GLU A 263 -2.68 -7.81 4.25
C GLU A 263 -4.12 -8.25 4.06
N VAL A 264 -4.87 -7.45 3.30
CA VAL A 264 -6.09 -7.84 2.60
C VAL A 264 -5.78 -7.83 1.11
N LEU A 265 -5.89 -9.00 0.46
CA LEU A 265 -5.85 -9.13 -0.98
C LEU A 265 -7.24 -8.86 -1.57
N ILE A 266 -7.28 -8.20 -2.71
CA ILE A 266 -8.50 -7.77 -3.39
C ILE A 266 -8.35 -8.08 -4.88
N GLY A 267 -9.19 -8.94 -5.47
CA GLY A 267 -9.07 -9.26 -6.89
C GLY A 267 -9.24 -10.74 -7.18
N ASN A 268 -8.52 -11.24 -8.19
CA ASN A 268 -8.60 -12.64 -8.64
C ASN A 268 -7.22 -13.21 -8.98
N LEU A 269 -7.16 -14.45 -9.47
CA LEU A 269 -5.88 -15.13 -9.75
C LEU A 269 -5.02 -14.46 -10.83
N ALA A 270 -5.60 -13.65 -11.73
CA ALA A 270 -4.87 -12.97 -12.79
C ALA A 270 -4.17 -11.69 -12.31
N ALA A 271 -4.86 -10.92 -11.45
CA ALA A 271 -4.34 -9.72 -10.83
C ALA A 271 -5.06 -9.45 -9.50
N GLN A 272 -4.29 -9.03 -8.51
CA GLN A 272 -4.75 -8.72 -7.16
C GLN A 272 -4.21 -7.36 -6.74
N GLY A 273 -5.07 -6.50 -6.24
CA GLY A 273 -4.72 -5.40 -5.38
C GLY A 273 -4.43 -5.92 -3.98
N PHE A 274 -3.71 -5.11 -3.20
CA PHE A 274 -3.54 -5.38 -1.78
C PHE A 274 -3.62 -4.09 -0.97
N PHE A 275 -4.11 -4.22 0.25
CA PHE A 275 -3.91 -3.29 1.35
C PHE A 275 -3.14 -4.02 2.45
N SER A 276 -1.90 -3.63 2.70
CA SER A 276 -1.05 -4.26 3.71
C SER A 276 -0.63 -3.27 4.78
N TRP A 277 -0.23 -3.79 5.94
CA TRP A 277 0.21 -2.95 7.05
C TRP A 277 1.28 -3.63 7.89
N ALA A 278 2.19 -2.81 8.42
CA ALA A 278 3.10 -3.25 9.46
C ALA A 278 2.31 -3.65 10.72
N GLU A 279 2.64 -4.81 11.29
CA GLU A 279 2.10 -5.30 12.58
C GLU A 279 2.67 -4.53 13.79
N ASN A 280 3.51 -3.53 13.52
CA ASN A 280 4.14 -2.67 14.51
C ASN A 280 4.00 -1.21 14.12
N ALA A 281 3.91 -0.34 15.14
CA ALA A 281 3.88 1.10 15.01
C ALA A 281 4.88 1.74 15.99
N LEU A 282 5.25 2.99 15.75
CA LEU A 282 5.97 3.79 16.74
C LEU A 282 5.00 4.64 17.54
N ALA A 283 5.00 4.47 18.86
CA ALA A 283 4.24 5.29 19.79
C ALA A 283 5.18 6.01 20.76
N ASP A 284 5.24 7.34 20.71
CA ASP A 284 6.25 8.17 21.39
C ASP A 284 7.71 7.70 21.14
N GLY A 285 7.96 7.17 19.94
CA GLY A 285 9.25 6.59 19.54
C GLY A 285 9.56 5.21 20.12
N LEU A 286 8.60 4.57 20.79
CA LEU A 286 8.69 3.18 21.23
C LEU A 286 7.95 2.27 20.24
N ASN A 287 8.55 1.12 19.91
CA ASN A 287 7.88 0.13 19.09
C ASN A 287 6.74 -0.54 19.87
N VAL A 288 5.54 -0.54 19.30
CA VAL A 288 4.33 -1.15 19.88
C VAL A 288 3.63 -2.01 18.84
N SER A 289 2.96 -3.06 19.30
CA SER A 289 2.18 -3.93 18.42
C SER A 289 0.94 -3.20 17.90
N VAL A 290 0.61 -3.45 16.64
CA VAL A 290 -0.67 -3.11 16.03
C VAL A 290 -1.52 -4.38 16.01
N ILE A 291 -2.69 -4.34 16.63
CA ILE A 291 -3.63 -5.45 16.68
C ILE A 291 -4.76 -5.14 15.69
N SER A 292 -4.80 -5.86 14.57
CA SER A 292 -5.88 -5.74 13.59
C SER A 292 -7.06 -6.65 13.95
N SER A 293 -8.28 -6.16 13.76
CA SER A 293 -9.48 -7.02 13.77
C SER A 293 -9.52 -7.92 12.53
N ALA A 294 -10.48 -8.85 12.50
CA ALA A 294 -10.88 -9.49 11.26
C ALA A 294 -11.54 -8.46 10.33
N LEU A 295 -11.46 -8.68 9.02
CA LEU A 295 -12.29 -8.00 8.03
C LEU A 295 -13.75 -8.43 8.20
N GLU A 296 -14.60 -7.50 8.63
CA GLU A 296 -16.03 -7.73 8.83
C GLU A 296 -16.84 -7.02 7.76
N SER A 297 -17.90 -7.67 7.25
CA SER A 297 -18.84 -7.03 6.31
C SER A 297 -19.46 -5.80 6.96
N ASP A 298 -19.33 -4.65 6.32
CA ASP A 298 -19.97 -3.39 6.73
C ASP A 298 -21.10 -3.06 5.74
N ASP A 299 -22.08 -3.95 5.67
CA ASP A 299 -23.28 -3.77 4.86
C ASP A 299 -24.27 -2.83 5.57
N ASP A 300 -23.87 -1.59 5.86
CA ASP A 300 -24.80 -0.58 6.35
C ASP A 300 -25.83 -0.29 5.26
N PRO A 301 -27.14 -0.48 5.50
CA PRO A 301 -28.17 -0.18 4.51
C PRO A 301 -28.24 1.30 4.09
N ASP A 302 -27.60 2.20 4.85
CA ASP A 302 -27.49 3.62 4.53
C ASP A 302 -26.25 3.95 3.68
N ASP A 303 -25.33 2.99 3.44
CA ASP A 303 -24.22 3.17 2.51
C ASP A 303 -24.75 3.18 1.08
N ASP A 304 -24.49 4.28 0.36
CA ASP A 304 -24.84 4.46 -1.05
C ASP A 304 -23.84 3.69 -1.96
N LEU A 305 -23.60 2.40 -1.66
CA LEU A 305 -22.70 1.55 -2.44
C LEU A 305 -23.19 1.39 -3.88
N GLU A 306 -22.24 1.41 -4.82
CA GLU A 306 -22.54 1.09 -6.21
C GLU A 306 -23.01 -0.37 -6.38
N GLU A 307 -23.81 -0.65 -7.42
CA GLU A 307 -24.37 -1.97 -7.66
C GLU A 307 -23.28 -3.01 -7.92
N GLY A 308 -22.96 -3.83 -6.91
CA GLY A 308 -21.95 -4.89 -7.02
C GLY A 308 -20.75 -4.70 -6.09
N LYS A 309 -20.56 -3.50 -5.54
CA LYS A 309 -19.55 -3.25 -4.50
C LYS A 309 -19.96 -3.91 -3.18
N THR A 310 -18.97 -4.40 -2.48
CA THR A 310 -19.03 -4.87 -1.09
C THR A 310 -18.18 -3.96 -0.23
N SER A 311 -18.57 -3.81 1.02
CA SER A 311 -17.87 -2.98 2.01
C SER A 311 -17.42 -3.86 3.16
N GLY A 312 -16.16 -3.71 3.56
CA GLY A 312 -15.58 -4.39 4.71
C GLY A 312 -14.87 -3.40 5.61
N ARG A 313 -15.03 -3.54 6.93
CA ARG A 313 -14.37 -2.69 7.93
C ARG A 313 -13.34 -3.45 8.74
N MET A 314 -12.32 -2.73 9.20
CA MET A 314 -11.28 -3.22 10.08
C MET A 314 -10.91 -2.18 11.14
N TYR A 315 -10.44 -2.66 12.29
CA TYR A 315 -9.90 -1.83 13.36
C TYR A 315 -8.43 -2.15 13.58
N PHE A 316 -7.59 -1.11 13.64
CA PHE A 316 -6.16 -1.21 13.90
C PHE A 316 -5.84 -0.59 15.25
N SER A 317 -5.61 -1.43 16.27
CA SER A 317 -5.44 -1.00 17.65
C SER A 317 -3.98 -0.89 18.03
N PHE A 318 -3.56 0.25 18.57
CA PHE A 318 -2.18 0.46 19.02
C PHE A 318 -2.05 0.05 20.47
N ASN A 319 -1.14 -0.90 20.77
CA ASN A 319 -0.87 -1.36 22.13
C ASN A 319 -0.01 -0.34 22.92
N ALA A 320 -0.55 0.87 23.07
CA ALA A 320 0.07 2.01 23.71
C ALA A 320 -1.00 2.91 24.34
N SER A 321 -0.84 3.22 25.63
CA SER A 321 -1.83 4.04 26.37
C SER A 321 -1.38 5.49 26.48
N ASN A 322 -2.29 6.44 26.21
CA ASN A 322 -2.10 7.89 26.40
C ASN A 322 -0.76 8.42 25.81
N VAL A 323 -0.43 7.98 24.60
CA VAL A 323 0.76 8.42 23.85
C VAL A 323 0.49 9.74 23.14
N GLN A 324 1.52 10.53 22.87
CA GLN A 324 1.36 11.82 22.17
C GLN A 324 1.45 11.68 20.67
N ASP A 325 2.31 10.78 20.19
CA ASP A 325 2.57 10.59 18.77
C ASP A 325 2.47 9.09 18.43
N ILE A 326 1.76 8.76 17.35
CA ILE A 326 1.72 7.43 16.73
C ILE A 326 2.13 7.58 15.27
N VAL A 327 3.00 6.70 14.77
CA VAL A 327 3.33 6.56 13.34
C VAL A 327 3.13 5.10 12.96
N TRP A 328 2.29 4.86 11.96
CA TRP A 328 1.95 3.54 11.45
C TRP A 328 2.09 3.51 9.93
N ASP A 329 2.49 2.34 9.40
CA ASP A 329 3.06 2.21 8.06
C ASP A 329 2.27 1.25 7.15
N PRO A 330 1.05 1.59 6.73
CA PRO A 330 0.32 0.85 5.72
C PRO A 330 0.80 1.08 4.28
N LYS A 331 0.37 0.19 3.38
CA LYS A 331 0.70 0.17 1.95
C LYS A 331 -0.50 -0.28 1.12
N VAL A 332 -0.57 0.20 -0.12
CA VAL A 332 -1.46 -0.32 -1.16
C VAL A 332 -0.65 -0.59 -2.41
N GLY A 333 -1.08 -1.57 -3.20
CA GLY A 333 -0.43 -1.82 -4.47
C GLY A 333 -1.11 -2.89 -5.27
N VAL A 334 -0.42 -3.29 -6.34
CA VAL A 334 -0.89 -4.31 -7.27
C VAL A 334 0.14 -5.41 -7.45
N GLN A 335 -0.37 -6.63 -7.50
CA GLN A 335 0.31 -7.84 -7.90
C GLN A 335 -0.37 -8.42 -9.14
N SER A 336 0.40 -8.66 -10.19
CA SER A 336 -0.03 -9.39 -11.38
C SER A 336 0.95 -10.52 -11.68
N GLU A 337 0.57 -11.50 -12.52
CA GLU A 337 1.49 -12.57 -12.95
C GLU A 337 2.77 -11.99 -13.59
N GLY A 338 2.63 -10.93 -14.38
CA GLY A 338 3.76 -10.20 -14.97
C GLY A 338 4.67 -9.62 -13.89
N THR A 339 4.08 -8.94 -12.90
CA THR A 339 4.80 -8.37 -11.76
C THR A 339 5.49 -9.43 -10.91
N GLN A 340 4.87 -10.59 -10.65
CA GLN A 340 5.47 -11.64 -9.82
C GLN A 340 6.71 -12.25 -10.48
N LEU A 341 6.63 -12.58 -11.76
CA LEU A 341 7.76 -13.14 -12.51
C LEU A 341 8.95 -12.16 -12.53
N GLN A 342 8.62 -10.88 -12.69
CA GLN A 342 9.55 -9.79 -12.67
C GLN A 342 10.19 -9.60 -11.29
N LEU A 343 9.41 -9.50 -10.22
CA LEU A 343 9.91 -9.36 -8.85
C LEU A 343 10.78 -10.55 -8.41
N ALA A 344 10.43 -11.77 -8.84
CA ALA A 344 11.23 -12.95 -8.58
C ALA A 344 12.61 -12.89 -9.23
N ALA A 345 12.73 -12.31 -10.43
CA ALA A 345 14.01 -12.17 -11.13
C ALA A 345 14.99 -11.22 -10.39
N ILE A 346 14.48 -10.16 -9.76
CA ILE A 346 15.30 -9.20 -9.01
C ILE A 346 15.48 -9.52 -7.53
N ALA A 347 14.63 -10.37 -6.95
CA ALA A 347 14.75 -10.76 -5.54
C ALA A 347 16.16 -11.32 -5.23
N ASP A 348 16.75 -12.07 -6.17
CA ASP A 348 18.11 -12.60 -6.04
C ASP A 348 19.18 -11.50 -6.09
N LYS A 349 18.96 -10.45 -6.90
CA LYS A 349 19.88 -9.31 -7.02
C LYS A 349 19.86 -8.40 -5.80
N TYR A 350 18.67 -8.15 -5.27
CA TYR A 350 18.48 -7.30 -4.09
C TYR A 350 18.65 -8.06 -2.77
N ALA A 351 18.95 -9.36 -2.81
CA ALA A 351 19.32 -10.13 -1.63
C ALA A 351 20.48 -9.49 -0.84
N ASP A 352 21.39 -8.78 -1.52
CA ASP A 352 22.50 -8.06 -0.88
C ASP A 352 22.05 -6.82 -0.09
N LEU A 353 20.95 -6.15 -0.49
CA LEU A 353 20.36 -5.07 0.33
C LEU A 353 19.79 -5.62 1.65
N ARG A 354 19.38 -6.91 1.68
CA ARG A 354 18.86 -7.57 2.88
C ARG A 354 19.95 -7.91 3.91
N GLY A 355 21.23 -7.88 3.51
CA GLY A 355 22.34 -8.48 4.25
C GLY A 355 22.84 -7.77 5.52
N GLY A 356 22.15 -6.76 6.04
CA GLY A 356 22.81 -5.80 6.93
C GLY A 356 22.00 -5.05 7.96
N THR A 357 21.05 -5.65 8.69
CA THR A 357 20.83 -5.41 10.15
C THR A 357 19.59 -6.12 10.66
N ASP A 358 19.80 -7.19 11.43
CA ASP A 358 18.78 -7.99 12.13
C ASP A 358 18.19 -7.27 13.37
N SER A 359 18.13 -5.93 13.38
CA SER A 359 17.76 -5.18 14.60
C SER A 359 17.11 -3.81 14.40
N GLY A 360 16.77 -3.43 13.17
CA GLY A 360 16.01 -2.21 12.90
C GLY A 360 14.69 -2.59 12.25
N LEU A 361 13.57 -2.10 12.77
CA LEU A 361 12.28 -2.28 12.13
C LEU A 361 12.38 -1.74 10.69
N PRO A 362 12.04 -2.54 9.67
CA PRO A 362 11.99 -2.03 8.31
C PRO A 362 10.88 -0.99 8.21
N GLY A 363 11.20 0.18 7.66
CA GLY A 363 10.28 1.30 7.48
C GLY A 363 10.49 2.47 8.47
N PHE A 364 11.12 2.22 9.62
CA PHE A 364 11.35 3.24 10.64
C PHE A 364 12.79 3.77 10.67
N GLY A 365 13.38 3.99 9.50
CA GLY A 365 14.54 4.86 9.37
C GLY A 365 14.28 6.18 10.09
N PHE A 366 15.09 6.43 11.11
CA PHE A 366 14.97 7.52 12.08
C PHE A 366 14.70 8.89 11.43
N TRP A 367 13.44 9.25 11.24
CA TRP A 367 13.00 10.64 11.13
C TRP A 367 12.43 11.07 12.48
N ILE A 368 13.30 11.61 13.33
CA ILE A 368 12.85 12.74 14.15
C ILE A 368 12.57 13.84 13.15
N ILE A 369 11.33 13.95 12.70
CA ILE A 369 10.86 15.15 12.01
C ILE A 369 11.07 16.28 13.02
N LEU A 370 12.10 17.09 12.80
CA LEU A 370 12.16 18.45 13.32
C LEU A 370 11.00 19.19 12.64
N VAL A 371 9.78 18.99 13.14
CA VAL A 371 8.68 19.90 12.87
C VAL A 371 9.10 21.20 13.49
N SER A 372 9.76 22.03 12.68
CA SER A 372 9.99 23.41 13.01
C SER A 372 8.62 24.00 13.27
N LEU A 373 8.34 24.33 14.54
CA LEU A 373 7.27 25.22 14.99
C LEU A 373 7.34 26.54 14.21
N GLY A 374 6.84 26.52 12.97
CA GLY A 374 6.69 27.65 12.07
C GLY A 374 5.37 28.39 12.29
N ALA A 375 4.65 28.09 13.38
CA ALA A 375 3.43 28.77 13.77
C ALA A 375 3.65 29.63 15.03
N LEU A 376 4.50 30.66 14.94
CA LEU A 376 4.50 31.74 15.95
C LEU A 376 4.89 33.10 15.34
N GLN A 377 3.86 33.96 15.28
CA GLN A 377 3.87 35.43 15.17
C GLN A 377 3.66 36.07 13.79
N VAL A 378 2.40 36.07 13.34
CA VAL A 378 1.84 37.26 12.68
C VAL A 378 1.72 38.37 13.74
N ILE A 379 2.78 39.18 13.89
CA ILE A 379 2.73 40.45 14.63
C ILE A 379 1.78 41.38 13.87
N ARG A 380 0.59 41.55 14.44
CA ARG A 380 -0.37 42.60 14.07
C ARG A 380 0.24 43.97 14.41
N ILE A 381 0.98 44.57 13.47
CA ILE A 381 1.45 45.95 13.59
C ILE A 381 0.24 46.88 13.54
N LYS A 382 -0.25 47.26 14.73
CA LYS A 382 -1.21 48.33 14.92
C LYS A 382 -0.48 49.66 14.73
N ARG A 383 -0.42 50.15 13.49
CA ARG A 383 0.10 51.49 13.19
C ARG A 383 -0.94 52.53 13.60
N LYS A 384 -0.82 53.05 14.82
CA LYS A 384 -1.31 54.39 15.16
C LYS A 384 -0.31 55.40 14.59
N ASN A 385 -0.78 56.38 13.82
CA ASN A 385 -0.19 57.71 13.80
C ASN A 385 -1.20 58.73 13.23
N ASN A 386 -1.48 59.71 14.09
CA ASN A 386 -2.20 60.98 13.95
C ASN A 386 -3.73 60.94 13.76
#